data_AF-A0AAV2S8I3-F1
#
_entry.id   AF-A0AAV2S8I3-F1
#
_cell.length_a   1.000
_cell.length_b   1.000
_cell.length_c   1.000
_cell.angle_alpha   90.00
_cell.angle_beta   90.00
_cell.angle_gamma   90.00
#
_symmetry.space_group_name_H-M   'P 1'
#
loop_
_entity.id
_entity.type
_entity.pdbx_description
1 polymer ?
#
loop_
_entity_poly.entity_id
_entity_poly.type
_entity_poly.pdbx_seq_one_letter_code
_entity_poly.pdbx_strand_id
1 'polypeptide(L)'
;ILELLSWMPYTSGFVFCESVMRVLSGIMVKAELKHWCAIIDTLAKTIVTWAVQADNQNYTDWIFEEYLNTPLEGIWFLTLQLERYFLAALQQYHFHPQVLNKILDYYVKLDVIVTELGFPVFFFPPAPFILSVLVQGDLVATHRIALLLI
;
A
#
# COMPACT_ATOMS: atom_id res chain seq x y z
N ILE A 1 -18.47 -3.79 -0.33
CA ILE A 1 -17.30 -3.40 0.50
C ILE A 1 -16.21 -2.77 -0.37
N LEU A 2 -15.69 -3.46 -1.39
CA LEU A 2 -14.66 -2.89 -2.28
C LEU A 2 -15.09 -1.58 -2.94
N GLU A 3 -16.30 -1.52 -3.49
CA GLU A 3 -16.82 -0.30 -4.11
C GLU A 3 -16.93 0.85 -3.11
N LEU A 4 -17.42 0.59 -1.89
CA LEU A 4 -17.46 1.58 -0.81
C LEU A 4 -16.07 2.11 -0.44
N LEU A 5 -15.03 1.28 -0.48
CA LEU A 5 -13.65 1.68 -0.16
C LEU A 5 -13.06 2.59 -1.23
N SER A 6 -13.40 2.38 -2.51
CA SER A 6 -12.91 3.24 -3.58
C SER A 6 -13.47 4.67 -3.54
N TRP A 7 -14.59 4.90 -2.85
CA TRP A 7 -15.21 6.22 -2.69
C TRP A 7 -14.92 6.87 -1.34
N MET A 8 -14.16 6.22 -0.45
CA MET A 8 -13.96 6.71 0.91
C MET A 8 -13.00 7.91 0.93
N PRO A 9 -13.47 9.12 1.32
CA PRO A 9 -12.58 10.25 1.49
C PRO A 9 -11.63 10.00 2.67
N TYR A 10 -10.47 10.64 2.66
CA TYR A 10 -9.56 10.56 3.79
C TYR A 10 -10.21 11.14 5.05
N THR A 11 -10.09 10.43 6.17
CA THR A 11 -10.63 10.85 7.48
C THR A 11 -9.53 10.86 8.53
N SER A 12 -8.89 9.71 8.75
CA SER A 12 -7.69 9.55 9.59
C SER A 12 -7.05 8.19 9.31
N GLY A 13 -5.72 8.15 9.18
CA GLY A 13 -4.96 6.91 9.09
C GLY A 13 -5.23 5.94 10.23
N PHE A 14 -5.30 6.46 11.46
CA PHE A 14 -5.59 5.66 12.65
C PHE A 14 -6.99 5.02 12.60
N VAL A 15 -8.03 5.80 12.32
CA VAL A 15 -9.42 5.31 12.26
C VAL A 15 -9.58 4.28 11.16
N PHE A 16 -8.96 4.51 10.00
CA PHE A 16 -8.99 3.57 8.89
C PHE A 16 -8.31 2.24 9.24
N CYS A 17 -7.13 2.28 9.85
CA CYS A 17 -6.40 1.09 10.26
C CYS A 17 -7.17 0.28 11.34
N GLU A 18 -7.71 0.96 12.35
CA GLU A 18 -8.41 0.29 13.47
C GLU A 18 -9.79 -0.25 13.10
N SER A 19 -10.47 0.39 12.14
CA SER A 19 -11.85 0.03 11.77
C SER A 19 -11.88 -0.77 10.47
N VAL A 20 -11.43 -0.14 9.37
CA VAL A 20 -11.57 -0.68 8.02
C VAL A 20 -10.59 -1.82 7.78
N MET A 21 -9.30 -1.61 8.09
CA MET A 21 -8.29 -2.66 7.89
C MET A 21 -8.52 -3.85 8.81
N ARG A 22 -9.07 -3.65 10.02
CA ARG A 22 -9.48 -4.77 10.89
C ARG A 22 -10.52 -5.66 10.20
N VAL A 23 -11.59 -5.08 9.65
CA VAL A 23 -12.62 -5.85 8.92
C VAL A 23 -12.04 -6.50 7.66
N LEU A 24 -11.28 -5.75 6.86
CA LEU A 24 -10.66 -6.26 5.65
C LEU A 24 -9.68 -7.41 5.92
N SER A 25 -8.91 -7.33 7.00
CA SER A 25 -7.98 -8.39 7.37
C SER A 25 -8.69 -9.72 7.64
N GLY A 26 -9.82 -9.69 8.34
CA GLY A 26 -10.64 -10.87 8.57
C GLY A 26 -11.15 -11.50 7.26
N ILE A 27 -11.44 -10.66 6.25
CA ILE A 27 -11.85 -11.12 4.92
C ILE A 27 -10.64 -11.68 4.15
N MET A 28 -9.49 -10.99 4.17
CA MET A 28 -8.29 -11.33 3.41
C MET A 28 -7.69 -12.69 3.81
N VAL A 29 -7.71 -13.04 5.10
CA VAL A 29 -7.14 -14.31 5.62
C VAL A 29 -7.80 -15.54 5.00
N LYS A 30 -9.09 -15.47 4.64
CA LYS A 30 -9.85 -16.60 4.06
C LYS A 30 -10.24 -16.36 2.61
N ALA A 31 -9.75 -15.27 2.01
CA ALA A 31 -10.09 -14.91 0.65
C ALA A 31 -9.53 -15.94 -0.34
N GLU A 32 -10.23 -16.13 -1.46
CA GLU A 32 -9.59 -16.72 -2.64
C GLU A 32 -8.62 -15.70 -3.24
N LEU A 33 -7.59 -16.17 -3.94
CA LEU A 33 -6.55 -15.34 -4.56
C LEU A 33 -7.13 -14.16 -5.36
N LYS A 34 -8.16 -14.40 -6.18
CA LYS A 34 -8.81 -13.36 -6.99
C LYS A 34 -9.41 -12.22 -6.15
N HIS A 35 -10.00 -12.56 -5.00
CA HIS A 35 -10.62 -11.59 -4.10
C HIS A 35 -9.56 -10.83 -3.32
N TRP A 36 -8.50 -11.51 -2.89
CA TRP A 36 -7.35 -10.87 -2.26
C TRP A 36 -6.73 -9.82 -3.18
N CYS A 37 -6.47 -10.19 -4.44
CA CYS A 37 -5.94 -9.27 -5.44
C CYS A 37 -6.87 -8.05 -5.66
N ALA A 38 -8.19 -8.27 -5.72
CA ALA A 38 -9.17 -7.19 -5.88
C ALA A 38 -9.21 -6.24 -4.67
N ILE A 39 -9.00 -6.75 -3.45
CA ILE A 39 -8.87 -5.93 -2.24
C ILE A 39 -7.64 -5.02 -2.34
N ILE A 40 -6.47 -5.58 -2.70
CA ILE A 40 -5.23 -4.81 -2.83
C ILE A 40 -5.35 -3.74 -3.93
N ASP A 41 -5.93 -4.08 -5.08
CA ASP A 41 -6.16 -3.11 -6.16
C ASP A 41 -7.07 -1.94 -5.72
N THR A 42 -8.08 -2.24 -4.91
CA THR A 42 -8.99 -1.21 -4.37
C THR A 42 -8.26 -0.31 -3.38
N LEU A 43 -7.47 -0.88 -2.47
CA LEU A 43 -6.69 -0.11 -1.51
C LEU A 43 -5.64 0.77 -2.20
N ALA A 44 -4.99 0.27 -3.24
CA ALA A 44 -4.07 1.07 -4.05
C ALA A 44 -4.77 2.30 -4.67
N LYS A 45 -5.98 2.14 -5.20
CA LYS A 45 -6.78 3.26 -5.74
C LYS A 45 -7.17 4.28 -4.67
N THR A 46 -7.55 3.80 -3.48
CA THR A 46 -7.89 4.66 -2.34
C THR A 46 -6.67 5.49 -1.93
N ILE A 47 -5.49 4.89 -1.86
CA ILE A 47 -4.23 5.58 -1.56
C ILE A 47 -3.92 6.66 -2.59
N VAL A 48 -4.05 6.37 -3.89
CA VAL A 48 -3.84 7.38 -4.95
C VAL A 48 -4.76 8.57 -4.73
N THR A 49 -6.02 8.31 -4.40
CA THR A 49 -7.02 9.35 -4.14
C THR A 49 -6.63 10.21 -2.95
N TRP A 50 -6.16 9.59 -1.86
CA TRP A 50 -5.70 10.32 -0.66
C TRP A 50 -4.42 11.10 -0.90
N ALA A 51 -3.50 10.59 -1.71
CA ALA A 51 -2.27 11.28 -2.07
C ALA A 51 -2.55 12.56 -2.88
N VAL A 52 -3.43 12.46 -3.88
CA VAL A 52 -3.89 13.64 -4.65
C VAL A 52 -4.62 14.63 -3.75
N GLN A 53 -5.38 14.17 -2.76
CA GLN A 53 -5.99 15.05 -1.75
C GLN A 53 -4.94 15.77 -0.90
N ALA A 54 -3.83 15.10 -0.55
CA ALA A 54 -2.73 15.69 0.21
C ALA A 54 -2.03 16.81 -0.56
N ASP A 55 -1.79 16.61 -1.85
CA ASP A 55 -1.15 17.60 -2.74
C ASP A 55 -2.00 18.87 -2.89
N ASN A 56 -3.31 18.72 -3.06
CA ASN A 56 -4.24 19.85 -3.18
C ASN A 56 -4.39 20.68 -1.88
N GLN A 57 -3.88 20.20 -0.74
CA GLN A 57 -4.04 20.88 0.56
C GLN A 57 -2.96 21.92 0.87
N ASN A 58 -1.96 22.13 -0.01
CA ASN A 58 -0.97 23.22 0.06
C ASN A 58 -0.49 23.52 1.50
N TYR A 59 0.21 22.58 2.13
CA TYR A 59 0.71 22.69 3.50
C TYR A 59 1.70 23.87 3.63
N THR A 60 1.27 25.03 4.12
CA THR A 60 2.15 26.19 4.35
C THR A 60 2.80 26.25 5.73
N ASP A 61 2.31 25.53 6.74
CA ASP A 61 2.80 25.76 8.10
C ASP A 61 2.98 24.44 8.86
N TRP A 62 4.24 24.05 9.04
CA TRP A 62 4.66 22.84 9.73
C TRP A 62 4.58 22.97 11.27
N ILE A 63 3.82 23.92 11.77
CA ILE A 63 3.81 24.30 13.18
C ILE A 63 2.35 24.54 13.57
N PHE A 64 1.92 23.80 14.58
CA PHE A 64 0.66 23.86 15.33
C PHE A 64 -0.39 22.77 15.04
N GLU A 65 -0.75 22.11 16.14
CA GLU A 65 -1.96 21.34 16.46
C GLU A 65 -1.85 19.79 16.46
N GLU A 66 -1.87 19.27 17.68
CA GLU A 66 -1.59 17.91 18.18
C GLU A 66 -2.50 16.77 17.63
N TYR A 67 -3.24 16.97 16.54
CA TYR A 67 -4.22 15.97 16.06
C TYR A 67 -4.39 15.84 14.54
N LEU A 68 -3.55 16.49 13.73
CA LEU A 68 -3.67 16.39 12.27
C LEU A 68 -2.91 15.15 11.73
N ASN A 69 -3.60 14.00 11.74
CA ASN A 69 -3.24 12.83 10.92
C ASN A 69 -3.28 13.26 9.44
N THR A 70 -2.16 13.65 8.84
CA THR A 70 -2.15 14.06 7.42
C THR A 70 -2.46 12.87 6.51
N PRO A 71 -3.00 13.07 5.28
CA PRO A 71 -3.21 11.96 4.36
C PRO A 71 -1.91 11.20 4.05
N LEU A 72 -0.76 11.88 4.07
CA LEU A 72 0.56 11.26 3.88
C LEU A 72 0.92 10.32 5.04
N GLU A 73 0.70 10.73 6.29
CA GLU A 73 0.83 9.84 7.45
C GLU A 73 -0.17 8.67 7.39
N GLY A 74 -1.38 8.93 6.91
CA GLY A 74 -2.38 7.90 6.69
C GLY A 74 -1.94 6.84 5.68
N ILE A 75 -1.34 7.25 4.56
CA ILE A 75 -0.73 6.36 3.57
C ILE A 75 0.42 5.57 4.19
N TRP A 76 1.23 6.21 5.02
CA TRP A 76 2.33 5.55 5.74
C TRP A 76 1.84 4.44 6.68
N PHE A 77 0.90 4.76 7.58
CA PHE A 77 0.32 3.78 8.49
C PHE A 77 -0.36 2.63 7.74
N LEU A 78 -1.10 2.93 6.67
CA LEU A 78 -1.76 1.92 5.86
C LEU A 78 -0.74 0.99 5.19
N THR A 79 0.34 1.53 4.64
CA THR A 79 1.40 0.74 3.99
C THR A 79 2.07 -0.20 5.00
N LEU A 80 2.39 0.27 6.21
CA LEU A 80 2.93 -0.57 7.28
C LEU A 80 1.99 -1.72 7.69
N GLN A 81 0.68 -1.49 7.70
CA GLN A 81 -0.28 -2.57 7.97
C GLN A 81 -0.36 -3.55 6.80
N LEU A 82 -0.33 -3.05 5.56
CA LEU A 82 -0.38 -3.86 4.35
C LEU A 82 0.82 -4.78 4.21
N GLU A 83 2.02 -4.37 4.63
CA GLU A 83 3.21 -5.22 4.63
C GLU A 83 2.99 -6.55 5.37
N ARG A 84 2.31 -6.51 6.52
CA ARG A 84 1.99 -7.73 7.28
C ARG A 84 1.08 -8.64 6.50
N TYR A 85 0.09 -8.08 5.80
CA TYR A 85 -0.84 -8.84 4.96
C TYR A 85 -0.18 -9.35 3.69
N PHE A 86 0.76 -8.62 3.12
CA PHE A 86 1.57 -9.05 1.97
C PHE A 86 2.42 -10.27 2.35
N LEU A 87 3.15 -10.22 3.45
CA LEU A 87 3.95 -11.35 3.92
C LEU A 87 3.08 -12.57 4.25
N ALA A 88 1.93 -12.37 4.90
CA ALA A 88 0.98 -13.45 5.17
C ALA A 88 0.42 -14.06 3.86
N ALA A 89 0.09 -13.25 2.87
CA ALA A 89 -0.40 -13.70 1.58
C ALA A 89 0.64 -14.53 0.81
N LEU A 90 1.92 -14.12 0.84
CA LEU A 90 2.99 -14.91 0.24
C LEU A 90 3.04 -16.33 0.81
N GLN A 91 2.89 -16.48 2.12
CA GLN A 91 2.88 -17.79 2.75
C GLN A 91 1.59 -18.57 2.42
N GLN A 92 0.44 -17.92 2.53
CA GLN A 92 -0.88 -18.52 2.28
C GLN A 92 -1.04 -19.04 0.85
N TYR A 93 -0.55 -18.30 -0.14
CA TYR A 93 -0.65 -18.66 -1.55
C TYR A 93 0.62 -19.29 -2.11
N HIS A 94 1.50 -19.81 -1.24
CA HIS A 94 2.74 -20.50 -1.64
C HIS A 94 3.57 -19.71 -2.66
N PHE A 95 3.75 -18.42 -2.41
CA PHE A 95 4.47 -17.46 -3.24
C PHE A 95 4.00 -17.42 -4.70
N HIS A 96 2.68 -17.52 -4.92
CA HIS A 96 2.08 -17.44 -6.24
C HIS A 96 2.50 -16.16 -7.00
N PRO A 97 2.90 -16.24 -8.29
CA PRO A 97 3.40 -15.08 -9.04
C PRO A 97 2.45 -13.89 -9.10
N GLN A 98 1.14 -14.12 -9.10
CA GLN A 98 0.16 -13.02 -9.08
C GLN A 98 0.22 -12.22 -7.77
N VAL A 99 0.49 -12.86 -6.62
CA VAL A 99 0.61 -12.15 -5.33
C VAL A 99 1.85 -11.26 -5.34
N LEU A 100 2.98 -11.80 -5.80
CA LEU A 100 4.23 -11.06 -5.93
C LEU A 100 4.07 -9.85 -6.85
N ASN A 101 3.48 -10.06 -8.03
CA ASN A 101 3.22 -8.97 -8.97
C ASN A 101 2.27 -7.92 -8.41
N LYS A 102 1.23 -8.31 -7.66
CA LYS A 102 0.32 -7.35 -7.02
C LYS A 102 0.99 -6.51 -5.95
N ILE A 103 1.88 -7.11 -5.15
CA ILE A 103 2.67 -6.37 -4.16
C ILE A 103 3.63 -5.40 -4.86
N LEU A 104 4.33 -5.85 -5.91
CA LEU A 104 5.20 -4.95 -6.69
C LEU A 104 4.42 -3.84 -7.38
N ASP A 105 3.24 -4.13 -7.95
CA ASP A 105 2.37 -3.12 -8.57
C ASP A 105 1.95 -2.06 -7.56
N TYR A 106 1.70 -2.46 -6.32
CA TYR A 106 1.36 -1.55 -5.23
C TYR A 106 2.52 -0.58 -4.92
N TYR A 107 3.74 -1.10 -4.72
CA TYR A 107 4.91 -0.26 -4.41
C TYR A 107 5.32 0.64 -5.58
N VAL A 108 5.29 0.13 -6.82
CA VAL A 108 5.56 0.95 -8.01
C VAL A 108 4.57 2.11 -8.13
N LYS A 109 3.28 1.87 -7.87
CA LYS A 109 2.29 2.96 -7.89
C LYS A 109 2.56 3.98 -6.79
N LEU A 110 2.90 3.53 -5.58
CA LEU A 110 3.25 4.44 -4.48
C LEU A 110 4.46 5.30 -4.81
N ASP A 111 5.52 4.70 -5.37
CA ASP A 111 6.75 5.39 -5.74
C ASP A 111 6.51 6.46 -6.81
N VAL A 112 5.74 6.12 -7.85
CA VAL A 112 5.32 7.09 -8.89
C VAL A 112 4.56 8.25 -8.27
N ILE A 113 3.58 7.97 -7.39
CA ILE A 113 2.77 9.01 -6.73
C ILE A 113 3.63 9.93 -5.87
N VAL A 114 4.52 9.36 -5.05
CA VAL A 114 5.43 10.13 -4.20
C VAL A 114 6.35 11.01 -5.05
N THR A 115 6.90 10.47 -6.13
CA THR A 115 7.82 11.18 -7.01
C THR A 115 7.12 12.30 -7.77
N GLU A 116 5.95 12.03 -8.36
CA GLU A 116 5.18 13.01 -9.11
C GLU A 116 4.65 14.15 -8.23
N LEU A 117 4.27 13.84 -6.98
CA LEU A 117 3.77 14.83 -6.02
C LEU A 117 4.89 15.46 -5.17
N GLY A 118 6.15 15.05 -5.37
CA GLY A 118 7.31 15.61 -4.67
C GLY A 118 7.33 15.39 -3.16
N PHE A 119 6.72 14.32 -2.65
CA PHE A 119 6.70 14.04 -1.21
C PHE A 119 8.07 13.60 -0.69
N PRO A 120 8.52 14.08 0.49
CA PRO A 120 9.81 13.71 1.07
C PRO A 120 9.75 12.36 1.83
N VAL A 121 9.07 11.36 1.27
CA VAL A 121 8.83 10.05 1.89
C VAL A 121 9.23 8.97 0.90
N PHE A 122 9.73 7.83 1.39
CA PHE A 122 10.09 6.70 0.55
C PHE A 122 9.34 5.44 0.98
N PHE A 123 8.65 4.79 0.04
CA PHE A 123 7.94 3.53 0.28
C PHE A 123 8.68 2.40 -0.40
N PHE A 124 9.05 1.39 0.38
CA PHE A 124 9.85 0.29 -0.13
C PHE A 124 9.31 -1.07 0.28
N PRO A 125 9.36 -2.10 -0.60
CA PRO A 125 8.97 -3.45 -0.22
C PRO A 125 9.81 -3.96 0.96
N PRO A 126 9.23 -4.74 1.89
CA PRO A 126 9.96 -5.23 3.05
C PRO A 126 11.05 -6.21 2.61
N ALA A 127 12.20 -6.20 3.29
CA ALA A 127 13.36 -7.03 2.92
C ALA A 127 13.05 -8.54 2.70
N PRO A 128 12.19 -9.20 3.51
CA PRO A 128 11.79 -10.58 3.27
C PRO A 128 11.08 -10.79 1.92
N PHE A 129 10.28 -9.81 1.47
CA PHE A 129 9.63 -9.86 0.17
C PHE A 129 10.67 -9.80 -0.96
N ILE A 130 11.63 -8.87 -0.86
CA ILE A 130 12.68 -8.70 -1.86
C ILE A 130 13.52 -9.96 -1.99
N LEU A 131 13.93 -10.53 -0.85
CA LEU A 131 14.66 -11.78 -0.83
C LEU A 131 13.88 -12.91 -1.49
N SER A 132 12.56 -12.98 -1.25
CA SER A 132 11.69 -13.99 -1.87
C SER A 132 11.65 -13.87 -3.39
N VAL A 133 11.56 -12.65 -3.92
CA VAL A 133 11.60 -12.39 -5.38
C VAL A 133 12.96 -12.80 -5.97
N LEU A 134 14.06 -12.39 -5.33
CA LEU A 134 15.41 -12.70 -5.80
C LEU A 134 15.69 -14.22 -5.81
N VAL A 135 15.24 -14.94 -4.78
CA VAL A 135 15.44 -16.40 -4.66
C VAL A 135 14.61 -17.16 -5.70
N GLN A 136 13.42 -16.66 -6.07
CA GLN A 136 12.62 -17.30 -7.12
C GLN A 136 13.21 -17.16 -8.52
N GLY A 137 14.13 -16.21 -8.74
CA GLY A 137 14.77 -16.00 -10.04
C GLY A 137 13.82 -15.43 -11.11
N ASP A 138 12.71 -14.80 -10.72
CA ASP A 138 11.85 -14.08 -11.66
C ASP A 138 12.57 -12.80 -12.11
N LEU A 139 13.07 -12.81 -13.35
CA LEU A 139 13.80 -11.70 -13.96
C LEU A 139 12.94 -10.43 -14.04
N VAL A 140 11.65 -10.54 -14.32
CA VAL A 140 10.75 -9.40 -14.46
C VAL A 140 10.53 -8.75 -13.10
N ALA A 141 10.19 -9.56 -12.09
CA ALA A 141 10.02 -9.07 -10.72
C ALA A 141 11.32 -8.48 -10.15
N THR A 142 12.47 -9.10 -10.44
CA THR A 142 13.79 -8.61 -10.03
C THR A 142 14.12 -7.26 -10.68
N HIS A 143 13.86 -7.11 -11.98
CA HIS A 143 14.06 -5.84 -12.68
C HIS A 143 13.20 -4.73 -12.08
N ARG A 144 11.94 -5.03 -11.73
CA ARG A 144 11.04 -4.07 -11.08
C ARG A 144 11.52 -3.65 -9.69
N ILE A 145 12.09 -4.56 -8.90
CA ILE A 145 12.72 -4.20 -7.62
C ILE A 145 13.93 -3.29 -7.85
N ALA A 146 14.75 -3.58 -8.87
CA ALA A 146 15.90 -2.74 -9.18
C ALA A 146 15.48 -1.31 -9.55
N LEU A 147 14.36 -1.13 -10.27
CA LEU A 147 13.80 0.18 -10.57
C LEU A 147 13.32 0.95 -9.33
N LEU A 148 12.88 0.25 -8.28
CA LEU A 148 12.48 0.87 -7.01
C LEU A 148 13.68 1.27 -6.13
N LEU A 149 14.90 0.82 -6.45
CA LEU A 149 16.11 1.01 -5.65
C LEU A 149 17.01 2.15 -6.13
N ILE A 150 16.72 2.74 -7.30
CA ILE A 150 17.54 3.73 -8.00
C ILE A 150 16.84 5.09 -7.93
#